data_AF-A0A7S8F3L1-F1
#
_entry.id   AF-A0A7S8F3L1-F1
#
_cell.length_a   1.000
_cell.length_b   1.000
_cell.length_c   1.000
_cell.angle_alpha   90.00
_cell.angle_beta   90.00
_cell.angle_gamma   90.00
#
_symmetry.space_group_name_H-M   'P 1'
#
loop_
_entity.id
_entity.type
_entity.pdbx_description
1 polymer ?
#
loop_
_entity_poly.entity_id
_entity_poly.type
_entity_poly.pdbx_seq_one_letter_code
_entity_poly.pdbx_strand_id
1 'polypeptide(L)'
;MGLRTSFRNRFLDVLGSIYIYNEHRGYTSLDRVLEAVRARCPDDHAFIAAVEKHRADEEKHYRMFRRWFELRGVMPLKVDRTCGHIDHFIETVFGCTIDDLDTAAIVADGDEFEKLCRVIMITEQRGMDQVEVLLKNSHIRSDKAMRRIFEVVEKDEPSHWMPYDAWLRAHGRRPRPRWREKWTDYWIHKSLMLAKLPAVFLNRKSARLETWPDEDPNAYAI
;
A
#
# COMPACT_ATOMS: atom_id res chain seq x y z
N MET A 1 -12.45 -6.00 -31.65
CA MET A 1 -12.44 -6.15 -30.18
C MET A 1 -13.45 -5.17 -29.60
N GLY A 2 -14.44 -5.62 -28.83
CA GLY A 2 -15.55 -4.75 -28.40
C GLY A 2 -15.16 -3.70 -27.34
N LEU A 3 -15.91 -2.59 -27.27
CA LEU A 3 -15.72 -1.50 -26.30
C LEU A 3 -15.64 -2.00 -24.84
N ARG A 4 -16.47 -2.98 -24.47
CA ARG A 4 -16.47 -3.61 -23.12
C ARG A 4 -15.16 -4.32 -22.80
N THR A 5 -14.58 -5.04 -23.76
CA THR A 5 -13.30 -5.73 -23.58
C THR A 5 -12.15 -4.75 -23.45
N SER A 6 -12.15 -3.67 -24.26
CA SER A 6 -11.15 -2.61 -24.19
C SER A 6 -11.18 -1.88 -22.85
N PHE A 7 -12.38 -1.52 -22.36
CA PHE A 7 -12.58 -0.91 -21.06
C PHE A 7 -12.04 -1.80 -19.93
N ARG A 8 -12.45 -3.08 -19.91
CA ARG A 8 -11.98 -4.04 -18.90
C ARG A 8 -10.46 -4.18 -18.91
N ASN A 9 -9.86 -4.37 -20.07
CA ASN A 9 -8.42 -4.55 -20.17
C ASN A 9 -7.68 -3.31 -19.67
N ARG A 10 -8.18 -2.10 -19.99
CA ARG A 10 -7.63 -0.85 -19.46
C ARG A 10 -7.81 -0.73 -17.95
N PHE A 11 -8.98 -1.08 -17.43
CA PHE A 11 -9.27 -1.07 -16.00
C PHE A 11 -8.29 -1.95 -15.23
N LEU A 12 -8.10 -3.19 -15.67
CA LEU A 12 -7.17 -4.14 -15.04
C LEU A 12 -5.71 -3.68 -15.16
N ASP A 13 -5.32 -3.09 -16.30
CA ASP A 13 -3.98 -2.55 -16.54
C ASP A 13 -3.66 -1.39 -15.58
N VAL A 14 -4.60 -0.45 -15.40
CA VAL A 14 -4.46 0.67 -14.47
C VAL A 14 -4.43 0.18 -13.03
N LEU A 15 -5.38 -0.67 -12.64
CA LEU A 15 -5.46 -1.20 -11.29
C LEU A 15 -4.20 -1.98 -10.93
N GLY A 16 -3.78 -2.91 -11.78
CA GLY A 16 -2.57 -3.69 -11.56
C GLY A 16 -1.33 -2.81 -11.43
N SER A 17 -1.23 -1.74 -12.23
CA SER A 17 -0.07 -0.82 -12.16
C SER A 17 -0.02 -0.05 -10.84
N ILE A 18 -1.18 0.36 -10.31
CA ILE A 18 -1.27 1.01 -9.00
C ILE A 18 -0.91 0.03 -7.89
N TYR A 19 -1.38 -1.22 -7.97
CA TYR A 19 -1.01 -2.24 -6.99
C TYR A 19 0.49 -2.55 -7.04
N ILE A 20 1.12 -2.70 -8.22
CA ILE A 20 2.59 -2.83 -8.31
C ILE A 20 3.30 -1.70 -7.55
N TYR A 21 2.85 -0.46 -7.72
CA TYR A 21 3.41 0.68 -7.00
C TYR A 21 3.18 0.57 -5.49
N ASN A 22 1.94 0.32 -5.07
CA ASN A 22 1.56 0.29 -3.66
C ASN A 22 2.25 -0.85 -2.90
N GLU A 23 2.24 -2.08 -3.42
CA GLU A 23 2.90 -3.23 -2.78
C GLU A 23 4.41 -3.01 -2.68
N HIS A 24 5.03 -2.47 -3.75
CA HIS A 24 6.45 -2.13 -3.74
C HIS A 24 6.79 -1.10 -2.67
N ARG A 25 5.97 -0.04 -2.59
CA ARG A 25 6.11 0.98 -1.54
C ARG A 25 5.85 0.39 -0.16
N GLY A 26 4.86 -0.47 0.01
CA GLY A 26 4.51 -1.13 1.26
C GLY A 26 5.69 -1.88 1.86
N TYR A 27 6.25 -2.86 1.14
CA TYR A 27 7.34 -3.67 1.71
C TYR A 27 8.64 -2.87 1.91
N THR A 28 8.98 -1.93 1.01
CA THR A 28 10.20 -1.11 1.15
C THR A 28 10.07 -0.10 2.31
N SER A 29 8.87 0.45 2.50
CA SER A 29 8.53 1.32 3.63
C SER A 29 8.61 0.58 4.96
N LEU A 30 8.14 -0.67 4.99
CA LEU A 30 8.17 -1.50 6.19
C LEU A 30 9.59 -1.86 6.64
N ASP A 31 10.59 -1.83 5.75
CA ASP A 31 11.99 -2.00 6.17
C ASP A 31 12.41 -0.90 7.17
N ARG A 32 12.00 0.36 6.95
CA ARG A 32 12.26 1.48 7.88
C ARG A 32 11.42 1.39 9.16
N VAL A 33 10.18 0.91 9.03
CA VAL A 33 9.32 0.66 10.19
C VAL A 33 9.92 -0.44 11.07
N LEU A 34 10.47 -1.50 10.47
CA LEU A 34 11.13 -2.59 11.19
C LEU A 34 12.35 -2.10 11.97
N GLU A 35 13.15 -1.21 11.40
CA GLU A 35 14.25 -0.55 12.13
C GLU A 35 13.72 0.17 13.38
N ALA A 36 12.67 0.98 13.23
CA ALA A 36 12.06 1.70 14.35
C ALA A 36 11.45 0.75 15.40
N VAL A 37 10.73 -0.29 14.97
CA VAL A 37 10.09 -1.27 15.87
C VAL A 37 11.14 -2.03 16.67
N ARG A 38 12.21 -2.52 16.03
CA ARG A 38 13.31 -3.23 16.70
C ARG A 38 14.04 -2.34 17.71
N ALA A 39 14.23 -1.07 17.38
CA ALA A 39 14.88 -0.13 18.29
C ALA A 39 13.98 0.25 19.49
N ARG A 40 12.67 0.43 19.27
CA ARG A 40 11.71 0.84 20.32
C ARG A 40 11.31 -0.30 21.24
N CYS A 41 11.12 -1.49 20.68
CA CYS A 41 10.54 -2.65 21.33
C CYS A 41 11.45 -3.89 21.16
N PRO A 42 12.73 -3.85 21.57
CA PRO A 42 13.69 -4.91 21.29
C PRO A 42 13.28 -6.29 21.84
N ASP A 43 12.57 -6.30 22.97
CA ASP A 43 12.11 -7.52 23.64
C ASP A 43 10.71 -7.98 23.21
N ASP A 44 9.99 -7.18 22.41
CA ASP A 44 8.68 -7.54 21.87
C ASP A 44 8.83 -8.36 20.58
N HIS A 45 9.39 -9.56 20.75
CA HIS A 45 9.65 -10.47 19.64
C HIS A 45 8.38 -10.84 18.85
N ALA A 46 7.22 -10.85 19.52
CA ALA A 46 5.94 -11.14 18.88
C ALA A 46 5.53 -10.00 17.93
N PHE A 47 5.66 -8.75 18.36
CA PHE A 47 5.37 -7.59 17.51
C PHE A 47 6.36 -7.48 16.35
N ILE A 48 7.66 -7.67 16.60
CA ILE A 48 8.70 -7.69 15.56
C ILE A 48 8.38 -8.74 14.50
N ALA A 49 8.13 -10.00 14.91
CA ALA A 49 7.83 -11.08 13.99
C ALA A 49 6.54 -10.83 13.16
N ALA A 50 5.54 -10.18 13.76
CA ALA A 50 4.32 -9.82 13.07
C ALA A 50 4.55 -8.75 11.99
N VAL A 51 5.39 -7.75 12.26
CA VAL A 51 5.77 -6.73 11.27
C VAL A 51 6.67 -7.32 10.17
N GLU A 52 7.56 -8.24 10.51
CA GLU A 52 8.37 -8.98 9.53
C GLU A 52 7.49 -9.82 8.59
N LYS A 53 6.49 -10.50 9.15
CA LYS A 53 5.48 -11.22 8.37
C LYS A 53 4.71 -10.28 7.45
N HIS A 54 4.23 -9.14 7.96
CA HIS A 54 3.54 -8.14 7.16
C HIS A 54 4.41 -7.71 5.96
N ARG A 55 5.67 -7.34 6.20
CA ARG A 55 6.62 -6.98 5.14
C ARG A 55 6.86 -8.09 4.12
N ALA A 56 6.91 -9.35 4.56
CA ALA A 56 7.06 -10.49 3.66
C ALA A 56 5.79 -10.75 2.82
N ASP A 57 4.61 -10.50 3.38
CA ASP A 57 3.34 -10.63 2.68
C ASP A 57 3.19 -9.55 1.60
N GLU A 58 3.56 -8.30 1.87
CA GLU A 58 3.60 -7.21 0.87
C GLU A 58 4.53 -7.55 -0.30
N GLU A 59 5.73 -8.08 -0.03
CA GLU A 59 6.66 -8.50 -1.10
C GLU A 59 6.06 -9.65 -1.93
N LYS A 60 5.41 -10.60 -1.26
CA LYS A 60 4.71 -11.72 -1.92
C LYS A 60 3.60 -11.18 -2.83
N HIS A 61 2.79 -10.22 -2.37
CA HIS A 61 1.74 -9.60 -3.17
C HIS A 61 2.32 -8.85 -4.37
N TYR A 62 3.38 -8.06 -4.18
CA TYR A 62 4.14 -7.44 -5.27
C TYR A 62 4.55 -8.46 -6.34
N ARG A 63 5.18 -9.57 -5.93
CA ARG A 63 5.63 -10.63 -6.85
C ARG A 63 4.47 -11.28 -7.60
N MET A 64 3.30 -11.42 -6.95
CA MET A 64 2.09 -11.95 -7.59
C MET A 64 1.56 -11.01 -8.68
N PHE A 65 1.50 -9.70 -8.43
CA PHE A 65 1.14 -8.70 -9.45
C PHE A 65 2.18 -8.62 -10.56
N ARG A 66 3.48 -8.66 -10.23
CA ARG A 66 4.57 -8.68 -11.22
C ARG A 66 4.39 -9.86 -12.17
N ARG A 67 4.17 -11.05 -11.61
CA ARG A 67 3.93 -12.27 -12.38
C ARG A 67 2.71 -12.15 -13.30
N TRP A 68 1.64 -11.48 -12.86
CA TRP A 68 0.46 -11.25 -13.70
C TRP A 68 0.77 -10.38 -14.93
N PHE A 69 1.63 -9.36 -14.79
CA PHE A 69 2.11 -8.55 -15.91
C PHE A 69 3.07 -9.32 -16.83
N GLU A 70 4.00 -10.08 -16.27
CA GLU A 70 4.94 -10.92 -17.03
C GLU A 70 4.20 -11.91 -17.94
N LEU A 71 3.17 -12.59 -17.43
CA LEU A 71 2.35 -13.52 -18.21
C LEU A 71 1.60 -12.85 -19.38
N ARG A 72 1.42 -11.53 -19.31
CA ARG A 72 0.82 -10.71 -20.37
C ARG A 72 1.85 -10.12 -21.32
N GLY A 73 3.14 -10.25 -21.03
CA GLY A 73 4.23 -9.71 -21.84
C GLY A 73 4.26 -8.18 -21.90
N VAL A 74 3.75 -7.50 -20.88
CA VAL A 74 3.71 -6.03 -20.83
C VAL A 74 4.17 -5.52 -19.46
N MET A 75 4.93 -4.43 -19.46
CA MET A 75 5.29 -3.71 -18.22
C MET A 75 4.09 -2.93 -17.67
N PRO A 76 3.99 -2.70 -16.35
CA PRO A 76 2.96 -1.84 -15.78
C PRO A 76 3.08 -0.40 -16.29
N LEU A 77 1.99 0.36 -16.20
CA LEU A 77 1.99 1.79 -16.45
C LEU A 77 2.89 2.49 -15.42
N LYS A 78 3.66 3.47 -15.86
CA LYS A 78 4.42 4.35 -14.97
C LYS A 78 3.43 5.26 -14.24
N VAL A 79 3.11 4.89 -13.01
CA VAL A 79 2.37 5.72 -12.05
C VAL A 79 3.36 6.45 -11.15
N ASP A 80 2.88 7.42 -10.38
CA ASP A 80 3.71 8.20 -9.47
C ASP A 80 3.20 8.10 -8.03
N ARG A 81 3.91 8.76 -7.10
CA ARG A 81 3.56 8.84 -5.67
C ARG A 81 2.15 9.30 -5.38
N THR A 82 1.47 9.93 -6.34
CA THR A 82 0.08 10.34 -6.16
C THR A 82 -0.92 9.19 -6.18
N CYS A 83 -0.46 7.99 -6.53
CA CYS A 83 -1.20 6.74 -6.37
C CYS A 83 -0.93 6.04 -5.03
N GLY A 84 0.13 6.41 -4.30
CA GLY A 84 0.55 5.79 -3.04
C GLY A 84 -0.23 6.31 -1.84
N HIS A 85 -1.01 5.44 -1.20
CA HIS A 85 -1.77 5.86 -0.01
C HIS A 85 -0.83 6.17 1.16
N ILE A 86 0.10 5.26 1.47
CA ILE A 86 1.01 5.40 2.61
C ILE A 86 1.92 6.63 2.49
N ASP A 87 2.47 6.89 1.29
CA ASP A 87 3.32 8.07 1.04
C ASP A 87 2.59 9.37 1.36
N HIS A 88 1.37 9.53 0.82
CA HIS A 88 0.57 10.72 1.07
C HIS A 88 0.10 10.85 2.52
N PHE A 89 -0.20 9.73 3.17
CA PHE A 89 -0.63 9.74 4.57
C PHE A 89 0.51 10.22 5.46
N ILE A 90 1.70 9.65 5.27
CA ILE A 90 2.90 10.02 6.03
C ILE A 90 3.27 11.48 5.77
N GLU A 91 3.32 11.92 4.51
CA GLU A 91 3.62 13.30 4.15
C GLU A 91 2.64 14.28 4.81
N THR A 92 1.36 13.95 4.88
CA THR A 92 0.33 14.82 5.49
C THR A 92 0.39 14.83 7.03
N VAL A 93 0.76 13.70 7.65
CA VAL A 93 0.74 13.53 9.10
C VAL A 93 2.05 13.95 9.76
N PHE A 94 3.19 13.59 9.15
CA PHE A 94 4.53 13.87 9.65
C PHE A 94 5.18 15.09 8.98
N GLY A 95 4.69 15.52 7.82
CA GLY A 95 5.23 16.69 7.11
C GLY A 95 6.49 16.40 6.30
N CYS A 96 6.89 15.13 6.17
CA CYS A 96 8.02 14.66 5.39
C CYS A 96 7.67 13.39 4.64
N THR A 97 8.46 13.00 3.63
CA THR A 97 8.25 11.71 2.96
C THR A 97 8.58 10.56 3.90
N ILE A 98 8.11 9.34 3.59
CA ILE A 98 8.51 8.16 4.35
C ILE A 98 10.02 7.91 4.28
N ASP A 99 10.65 8.27 3.16
CA ASP A 99 12.10 8.16 2.94
C ASP A 99 12.89 9.25 3.71
N ASP A 100 12.19 10.26 4.24
CA ASP A 100 12.75 11.31 5.08
C ASP A 100 12.35 11.18 6.57
N LEU A 101 11.62 10.14 6.97
CA LEU A 101 11.28 9.94 8.38
C LEU A 101 12.55 9.73 9.21
N ASP A 102 12.70 10.57 10.24
CA ASP A 102 13.73 10.39 11.28
C ASP A 102 13.29 9.26 12.23
N THR A 103 13.69 8.04 11.90
CA THR A 103 13.37 6.84 12.68
C THR A 103 13.92 6.92 14.10
N ALA A 104 15.07 7.59 14.31
CA ALA A 104 15.64 7.75 15.64
C ALA A 104 14.79 8.70 16.51
N ALA A 105 14.32 9.81 15.94
CA ALA A 105 13.40 10.72 16.64
C ALA A 105 12.05 10.05 16.95
N ILE A 106 11.49 9.30 16.00
CA ILE A 106 10.24 8.54 16.22
C ILE A 106 10.40 7.49 17.32
N VAL A 107 11.55 6.81 17.37
CA VAL A 107 11.84 5.82 18.43
C VAL A 107 12.01 6.49 19.79
N ALA A 108 12.63 7.66 19.83
CA ALA A 108 12.84 8.41 21.07
C ALA A 108 11.53 8.97 21.66
N ASP A 109 10.53 9.27 20.82
CA ASP A 109 9.24 9.82 21.23
C ASP A 109 8.11 8.77 21.12
N GLY A 110 7.62 8.31 22.27
CA GLY A 110 6.52 7.34 22.33
C GLY A 110 5.22 7.80 21.68
N ASP A 111 4.95 9.11 21.60
CA ASP A 111 3.75 9.66 20.95
C ASP A 111 3.90 9.70 19.42
N GLU A 112 5.10 9.93 18.91
CA GLU A 112 5.40 9.81 17.47
C GLU A 112 5.38 8.35 17.02
N PHE A 113 5.92 7.44 17.83
CA PHE A 113 5.81 6.00 17.56
C PHE A 113 4.34 5.53 17.56
N GLU A 114 3.54 5.98 18.54
CA GLU A 114 2.10 5.72 18.58
C GLU A 114 1.40 6.24 17.31
N LYS A 115 1.80 7.42 16.84
CA LYS A 115 1.27 8.01 15.60
C LYS A 115 1.64 7.17 14.39
N LEU A 116 2.88 6.68 14.29
CA LEU A 116 3.32 5.79 13.21
C LEU A 116 2.50 4.50 13.18
N CYS A 117 2.35 3.81 14.32
CA CYS A 117 1.54 2.60 14.41
C CYS A 117 0.07 2.84 14.00
N ARG A 118 -0.52 3.97 14.40
CA ARG A 118 -1.89 4.33 13.96
C ARG A 118 -1.97 4.58 12.47
N VAL A 119 -1.01 5.30 11.88
CA VAL A 119 -1.00 5.59 10.44
C VAL A 119 -0.98 4.29 9.65
N ILE A 120 -0.08 3.36 9.98
CA ILE A 120 0.00 2.06 9.30
C ILE A 120 -1.30 1.28 9.49
N MET A 121 -1.81 1.18 10.72
CA MET A 121 -3.08 0.50 10.99
C MET A 121 -4.25 1.06 10.16
N ILE A 122 -4.31 2.38 9.96
CA ILE A 122 -5.36 3.02 9.16
C ILE A 122 -5.18 2.72 7.67
N THR A 123 -3.95 2.78 7.15
CA THR A 123 -3.68 2.51 5.74
C THR A 123 -4.02 1.07 5.38
N GLU A 124 -3.67 0.13 6.25
CA GLU A 124 -3.99 -1.30 6.07
C GLU A 124 -5.49 -1.58 6.18
N GLN A 125 -6.19 -1.03 7.18
CA GLN A 125 -7.65 -1.17 7.26
C GLN A 125 -8.36 -0.62 6.01
N ARG A 126 -7.83 0.46 5.44
CA ARG A 126 -8.35 1.04 4.20
C ARG A 126 -8.03 0.19 2.98
N GLY A 127 -6.85 -0.44 2.93
CA GLY A 127 -6.47 -1.43 1.92
C GLY A 127 -7.46 -2.59 1.88
N MET A 128 -7.67 -3.22 3.04
CA MET A 128 -8.65 -4.28 3.25
C MET A 128 -10.06 -3.90 2.76
N ASP A 129 -10.60 -2.75 3.21
CA ASP A 129 -11.92 -2.25 2.77
C ASP A 129 -12.01 -2.14 1.23
N GLN A 130 -10.93 -1.69 0.59
CA GLN A 130 -10.87 -1.52 -0.85
C GLN A 130 -10.80 -2.86 -1.58
N VAL A 131 -10.04 -3.83 -1.07
CA VAL A 131 -9.94 -5.19 -1.62
C VAL A 131 -11.31 -5.88 -1.59
N GLU A 132 -12.08 -5.76 -0.50
CA GLU A 132 -13.44 -6.31 -0.42
C GLU A 132 -14.37 -5.76 -1.51
N VAL A 133 -14.24 -4.47 -1.85
CA VAL A 133 -15.00 -3.84 -2.93
C VAL A 133 -14.53 -4.35 -4.29
N LEU A 134 -13.22 -4.49 -4.49
CA LEU A 134 -12.64 -4.99 -5.74
C LEU A 134 -13.04 -6.44 -6.02
N LEU A 135 -13.11 -7.29 -5.00
CA LEU A 135 -13.56 -8.69 -5.15
C LEU A 135 -15.03 -8.81 -5.58
N LYS A 136 -15.86 -7.80 -5.29
CA LYS A 136 -17.25 -7.72 -5.77
C LYS A 136 -17.34 -7.24 -7.23
N ASN A 137 -16.30 -6.62 -7.78
CA ASN A 137 -16.28 -6.04 -9.12
C ASN A 137 -16.29 -7.11 -10.23
N SER A 138 -17.18 -6.96 -11.22
CA SER A 138 -17.34 -7.92 -12.32
C SER A 138 -16.11 -8.04 -13.23
N HIS A 139 -15.34 -6.97 -13.41
CA HIS A 139 -14.11 -6.99 -14.19
C HIS A 139 -13.02 -7.81 -13.52
N ILE A 140 -12.85 -7.66 -12.20
CA ILE A 140 -11.92 -8.47 -11.41
C ILE A 140 -12.33 -9.94 -11.43
N ARG A 141 -13.60 -10.22 -11.16
CA ARG A 141 -14.13 -11.59 -11.17
C ARG A 141 -13.99 -12.30 -12.51
N SER A 142 -13.92 -11.54 -13.60
CA SER A 142 -13.74 -12.09 -14.96
C SER A 142 -12.30 -12.47 -15.29
N ASP A 143 -11.31 -12.00 -14.53
CA ASP A 143 -9.90 -12.36 -14.66
C ASP A 143 -9.50 -13.28 -13.50
N LYS A 144 -9.31 -14.57 -13.79
CA LYS A 144 -9.06 -15.60 -12.76
C LYS A 144 -7.78 -15.34 -11.95
N ALA A 145 -6.73 -14.86 -12.61
CA ALA A 145 -5.46 -14.60 -11.97
C ALA A 145 -5.57 -13.38 -11.06
N MET A 146 -6.10 -12.26 -11.56
CA MET A 146 -6.30 -11.04 -10.78
C MET A 146 -7.22 -11.27 -9.58
N ARG A 147 -8.35 -11.97 -9.78
CA ARG A 147 -9.24 -12.36 -8.68
C ARG A 147 -8.48 -13.17 -7.63
N ARG A 148 -7.68 -14.15 -8.04
CA ARG A 148 -6.94 -14.99 -7.10
C ARG A 148 -5.90 -14.21 -6.30
N ILE A 149 -5.26 -13.22 -6.92
CA ILE A 149 -4.35 -12.31 -6.22
C ILE A 149 -5.10 -11.58 -5.11
N PHE A 150 -6.23 -10.94 -5.43
CA PHE A 150 -7.02 -10.22 -4.43
C PHE A 150 -7.58 -11.12 -3.31
N GLU A 151 -7.95 -12.37 -3.59
CA GLU A 151 -8.37 -13.32 -2.55
C GLU A 151 -7.24 -13.67 -1.57
N VAL A 152 -5.97 -13.65 -2.04
CA VAL A 152 -4.81 -13.85 -1.17
C VAL A 152 -4.55 -12.60 -0.34
N VAL A 153 -4.58 -11.42 -0.99
CA VAL A 153 -4.42 -10.13 -0.30
C VAL A 153 -5.47 -10.00 0.81
N GLU A 154 -6.77 -10.16 0.50
CA GLU A 154 -7.88 -10.09 1.47
C GLU A 154 -7.65 -10.97 2.70
N LYS A 155 -7.07 -12.17 2.50
CA LYS A 155 -6.81 -13.11 3.59
C LYS A 155 -5.65 -12.67 4.48
N ASP A 156 -4.65 -12.00 3.92
CA ASP A 156 -3.44 -11.60 4.63
C ASP A 156 -3.63 -10.26 5.37
N GLU A 157 -4.45 -9.35 4.84
CA GLU A 157 -4.73 -8.00 5.33
C GLU A 157 -5.06 -7.88 6.83
N PRO A 158 -5.88 -8.76 7.46
CA PRO A 158 -6.09 -8.71 8.91
C PRO A 158 -4.79 -8.80 9.71
N SER A 159 -3.83 -9.59 9.24
CA SER A 159 -2.54 -9.74 9.92
C SER A 159 -1.60 -8.55 9.73
N HIS A 160 -1.95 -7.60 8.86
CA HIS A 160 -1.17 -6.40 8.59
C HIS A 160 -1.49 -5.28 9.56
N TRP A 161 -2.77 -5.08 9.92
CA TRP A 161 -3.17 -4.00 10.85
C TRP A 161 -3.30 -4.45 12.31
N MET A 162 -3.68 -5.70 12.57
CA MET A 162 -3.93 -6.21 13.94
C MET A 162 -2.72 -6.10 14.89
N PRO A 163 -1.46 -6.32 14.45
CA PRO A 163 -0.31 -6.18 15.34
C PRO A 163 -0.17 -4.76 15.91
N TYR A 164 -0.43 -3.75 15.10
CA TYR A 164 -0.38 -2.34 15.52
C TYR A 164 -1.54 -1.99 16.47
N ASP A 165 -2.76 -2.47 16.21
CA ASP A 165 -3.89 -2.30 17.14
C ASP A 165 -3.60 -2.97 18.50
N ALA A 166 -3.06 -4.19 18.48
CA ALA A 166 -2.69 -4.93 19.68
C ALA A 166 -1.60 -4.21 20.48
N TRP A 167 -0.54 -3.74 19.80
CA TRP A 167 0.53 -2.98 20.44
C TRP A 167 0.01 -1.68 21.08
N LEU A 168 -0.83 -0.93 20.36
CA LEU A 168 -1.44 0.31 20.87
C LEU A 168 -2.26 0.03 22.14
N ARG A 169 -3.09 -1.02 22.15
CA ARG A 169 -3.88 -1.40 23.33
C ARG A 169 -3.03 -1.84 24.51
N ALA A 170 -2.01 -2.66 24.26
CA ALA A 170 -1.12 -3.18 25.30
C ALA A 170 -0.36 -2.04 26.01
N HIS A 171 -0.06 -0.96 25.29
CA HIS A 171 0.66 0.20 25.83
C HIS A 171 -0.27 1.32 26.33
N GLY A 172 -1.57 1.03 26.54
CA GLY A 172 -2.55 2.00 27.03
C GLY A 172 -2.84 3.15 26.04
N ARG A 173 -2.43 3.00 24.78
CA ARG A 173 -2.62 3.97 23.72
C ARG A 173 -3.95 3.76 23.02
N ARG A 174 -4.43 4.78 22.31
CA ARG A 174 -5.74 4.71 21.63
C ARG A 174 -5.56 4.12 20.23
N PRO A 175 -6.15 2.94 19.93
CA PRO A 175 -6.11 2.34 18.60
C PRO A 175 -7.13 2.97 17.64
N ARG A 176 -7.64 4.16 17.96
CA ARG A 176 -8.63 4.84 17.12
C ARG A 176 -7.99 5.99 16.38
N PRO A 177 -8.33 6.18 15.09
CA PRO A 177 -7.86 7.33 14.33
C PRO A 177 -8.28 8.64 15.00
N ARG A 178 -7.36 9.59 15.08
CA ARG A 178 -7.66 10.98 15.43
C ARG A 178 -8.46 11.64 14.31
N TRP A 179 -9.19 12.71 14.63
CA TRP A 179 -9.98 13.44 13.63
C TRP A 179 -9.16 13.90 12.43
N ARG A 180 -7.95 14.40 12.65
CA ARG A 180 -7.03 14.79 11.57
C ARG A 180 -6.67 13.58 10.70
N GLU A 181 -6.32 12.44 11.29
CA GLU A 181 -5.96 11.21 10.56
C GLU A 181 -7.16 10.69 9.72
N LYS A 182 -8.40 10.75 10.24
CA LYS A 182 -9.61 10.41 9.48
C LYS A 182 -9.83 11.33 8.28
N TRP A 183 -9.64 12.63 8.47
CA TRP A 183 -9.79 13.59 7.38
C TRP A 183 -8.69 13.40 6.32
N THR A 184 -7.45 13.15 6.75
CA THR A 184 -6.34 12.81 5.86
C THR A 184 -6.67 11.57 5.01
N ASP A 185 -7.04 10.45 5.63
CA ASP A 185 -7.49 9.23 4.93
C ASP A 185 -8.59 9.54 3.90
N TYR A 186 -9.63 10.27 4.33
CA TYR A 186 -10.75 10.64 3.47
C TYR A 186 -10.30 11.45 2.25
N TRP A 187 -9.45 12.47 2.44
CA TRP A 187 -8.97 13.31 1.36
C TRP A 187 -8.06 12.56 0.39
N ILE A 188 -7.15 11.72 0.89
CA ILE A 188 -6.27 10.89 0.06
C ILE A 188 -7.12 9.93 -0.78
N HIS A 189 -8.05 9.22 -0.15
CA HIS A 189 -8.93 8.30 -0.84
C HIS A 189 -9.78 9.00 -1.91
N LYS A 190 -10.37 10.16 -1.61
CA LYS A 190 -11.17 10.93 -2.58
C LYS A 190 -10.33 11.46 -3.73
N SER A 191 -9.13 11.96 -3.45
CA SER A 191 -8.18 12.41 -4.49
C SER A 191 -7.81 11.26 -5.44
N LEU A 192 -7.46 10.10 -4.87
CA LEU A 192 -7.14 8.90 -5.65
C LEU A 192 -8.33 8.49 -6.52
N MET A 193 -9.52 8.36 -5.94
CA MET A 193 -10.70 7.84 -6.61
C MET A 193 -11.31 8.78 -7.65
N LEU A 194 -11.33 10.10 -7.40
CA LEU A 194 -12.06 11.07 -8.22
C LEU A 194 -11.16 11.83 -9.21
N ALA A 195 -9.85 11.88 -8.97
CA ALA A 195 -8.92 12.59 -9.85
C ALA A 195 -7.89 11.65 -10.46
N LYS A 196 -7.10 10.96 -9.64
CA LYS A 196 -5.91 10.24 -10.13
C LYS A 196 -6.25 8.99 -10.93
N LEU A 197 -7.12 8.12 -10.40
CA LEU A 197 -7.60 6.94 -11.13
C LEU A 197 -8.27 7.32 -12.46
N PRO A 198 -9.21 8.29 -12.52
CA PRO A 198 -9.76 8.75 -13.79
C PRO A 198 -8.71 9.31 -14.75
N ALA A 199 -7.75 10.11 -14.26
CA ALA A 199 -6.70 10.70 -15.10
C ALA A 199 -5.82 9.61 -15.76
N VAL A 200 -5.32 8.65 -14.97
CA VAL A 200 -4.53 7.53 -15.48
C VAL A 200 -5.40 6.68 -16.41
N PHE A 201 -6.66 6.40 -16.05
CA PHE A 201 -7.55 5.61 -16.89
C PHE A 201 -7.80 6.23 -18.27
N LEU A 202 -8.09 7.52 -18.33
CA LEU A 202 -8.40 8.25 -19.56
C LEU A 202 -7.15 8.53 -20.41
N ASN A 203 -5.98 8.70 -19.78
CA ASN A 203 -4.73 8.93 -20.50
C ASN A 203 -4.17 7.64 -21.13
N ARG A 204 -4.64 7.31 -22.33
CA ARG A 204 -4.18 6.14 -23.10
C ARG A 204 -2.71 6.20 -23.54
N LYS A 205 -2.05 7.35 -23.43
CA LYS A 205 -0.63 7.55 -23.75
C LYS A 205 0.29 7.45 -22.53
N SER A 206 -0.24 7.02 -21.39
CA SER A 206 0.57 6.79 -20.19
C SER A 206 1.74 5.88 -20.53
N ALA A 207 2.95 6.34 -20.22
CA ALA A 207 4.16 5.53 -20.39
C ALA A 207 4.07 4.26 -19.54
N ARG A 208 4.81 3.23 -19.93
CA ARG A 208 5.04 2.04 -19.11
C ARG A 208 6.41 2.15 -18.45
N LEU A 209 6.60 1.41 -17.37
CA LEU A 209 7.94 1.23 -16.82
C LEU A 209 8.85 0.54 -17.83
N GLU A 210 10.14 0.86 -17.79
CA GLU A 210 11.18 0.21 -18.58
C GLU A 210 11.85 -0.93 -17.79
N THR A 211 11.95 -0.76 -16.48
CA THR A 211 12.54 -1.69 -15.51
C THR A 211 11.57 -1.97 -14.38
N TRP A 212 11.74 -3.10 -13.68
CA TRP A 212 10.93 -3.38 -12.51
C TRP A 212 11.40 -2.54 -11.31
N PRO A 213 10.49 -2.09 -10.43
CA PRO A 213 10.84 -1.30 -9.26
C PRO A 213 11.83 -2.00 -8.29
N ASP A 214 11.78 -3.33 -8.18
CA ASP A 214 12.71 -4.11 -7.37
C ASP A 214 14.09 -4.31 -8.02
N GLU A 215 14.23 -3.98 -9.31
CA GLU A 215 15.49 -4.05 -10.06
C GLU A 215 16.17 -2.67 -10.16
N ASP A 216 15.38 -1.59 -10.22
CA ASP A 216 15.85 -0.21 -10.24
C ASP A 216 15.02 0.65 -9.27
N PRO A 217 15.62 1.13 -8.16
CA PRO A 217 14.95 2.03 -7.23
C PRO A 217 14.43 3.32 -7.89
N ASN A 218 15.01 3.71 -9.04
CA ASN A 218 14.62 4.88 -9.81
C ASN A 218 13.58 4.58 -10.89
N ALA A 219 13.01 3.38 -10.96
CA ALA A 219 11.99 3.03 -11.96
C ALA A 219 10.79 4.02 -11.96
N TYR A 220 10.47 4.58 -10.78
CA TYR A 220 9.43 5.59 -10.61
C TYR A 220 9.94 7.04 -10.53
N ALA A 221 11.25 7.28 -10.69
CA ALA A 221 11.79 8.64 -10.76
C ALA A 221 11.19 9.38 -11.97
N ILE A 222 10.83 10.65 -11.78
CA ILE A 222 10.26 11.53 -12.82
C ILE A 222 11.38 12.28 -13.52
#